data_AF-A0AA36HH55-F1
#
_entry.id   AF-A0AA36HH55-F1
#
_cell.length_a   1.000
_cell.length_b   1.000
_cell.length_c   1.000
_cell.angle_alpha   90.00
_cell.angle_beta   90.00
_cell.angle_gamma   90.00
#
_symmetry.space_group_name_H-M   'P 1'
#
loop_
_entity.id
_entity.type
_entity.pdbx_description
1 polymer ?
#
loop_
_entity_poly.entity_id
_entity_poly.type
_entity_poly.pdbx_seq_one_letter_code
_entity_poly.pdbx_strand_id
1 'polypeptide(L)' 'MTDEVAIVTKAKENIMFAMATLSMEDREKLSTTKRELVQKCSFNGKACDIE' A
#
# COMPACT_ATOMS: atom_id res chain seq x y z
N MET A 1 -16.71 -19.85 -22.10
CA MET A 1 -16.91 -19.77 -20.63
C MET A 1 -15.65 -19.14 -20.08
N THR A 2 -15.64 -17.82 -19.92
CA THR A 2 -14.50 -17.09 -19.34
C THR A 2 -14.60 -17.24 -17.83
N ASP A 3 -13.62 -17.90 -17.23
CA ASP A 3 -13.58 -18.08 -15.78
C ASP A 3 -13.18 -16.74 -15.14
N GLU A 4 -14.17 -16.07 -14.54
CA GLU A 4 -13.98 -14.78 -13.86
C GLU A 4 -12.91 -14.86 -12.76
N VAL A 5 -12.82 -16.00 -12.07
CA VAL A 5 -11.82 -16.21 -11.01
C VAL A 5 -10.42 -16.26 -11.62
N ALA A 6 -10.26 -16.93 -12.75
CA ALA A 6 -8.99 -16.97 -13.47
C ALA A 6 -8.56 -15.57 -13.95
N ILE A 7 -9.51 -14.76 -14.45
CA ILE A 7 -9.23 -13.38 -14.90
C ILE A 7 -8.77 -12.51 -13.73
N VAL A 8 -9.50 -12.54 -12.60
CA VAL A 8 -9.15 -11.74 -11.41
C VAL A 8 -7.80 -12.16 -10.84
N THR A 9 -7.52 -13.47 -10.84
CA THR A 9 -6.22 -13.99 -10.40
C THR A 9 -5.09 -13.47 -11.28
N LYS A 10 -5.27 -13.52 -12.61
CA LYS A 10 -4.28 -13.01 -13.55
C LYS A 10 -4.05 -11.51 -13.41
N ALA A 11 -5.12 -10.75 -13.17
CA ALA A 11 -5.02 -9.32 -12.93
C ALA A 11 -4.22 -9.01 -11.65
N LYS A 12 -4.46 -9.73 -10.56
CA LYS A 12 -3.70 -9.58 -9.30
C LYS A 12 -2.21 -9.90 -9.48
N GLU A 13 -1.89 -10.97 -10.19
CA GLU A 13 -0.50 -11.32 -10.54
C GLU A 13 0.20 -10.21 -11.31
N ASN A 14 -0.45 -9.68 -12.35
CA ASN A 14 0.12 -8.61 -13.16
C ASN A 14 0.41 -7.35 -12.33
N ILE A 15 -0.45 -7.01 -11.37
CA ILE A 15 -0.20 -5.90 -10.44
C ILE A 15 1.03 -6.20 -9.58
N MET A 16 1.15 -7.40 -9.01
CA MET A 16 2.31 -7.78 -8.20
C MET A 16 3.61 -7.70 -9.01
N PHE A 17 3.61 -8.18 -10.26
CA PHE A 17 4.79 -8.09 -11.13
C PHE A 17 5.15 -6.65 -11.47
N ALA A 18 4.18 -5.80 -11.78
CA ALA A 18 4.42 -4.38 -12.01
C ALA A 18 5.04 -3.71 -10.78
N MET A 19 4.49 -3.95 -9.59
CA MET A 19 5.02 -3.40 -8.33
C MET A 19 6.44 -3.88 -8.00
N ALA A 20 6.78 -5.13 -8.36
CA ALA A 20 8.12 -5.69 -8.13
C ALA A 20 9.21 -5.02 -9.00
N THR A 21 8.84 -4.40 -10.12
CA THR A 21 9.78 -3.68 -11.01
C THR A 21 10.06 -2.25 -10.58
N LEU A 22 9.28 -1.71 -9.63
CA LEU A 22 9.45 -0.35 -9.14
C LEU A 22 10.59 -0.25 -8.13
N SER A 23 11.25 0.91 -8.10
CA SER A 23 12.24 1.22 -7.06
C SER A 23 11.58 1.28 -5.68
N MET A 24 12.36 1.14 -4.61
CA MET A 24 11.82 1.28 -3.25
C MET A 24 11.24 2.69 -3.02
N GLU A 25 11.88 3.72 -3.58
CA GLU A 25 11.39 5.10 -3.50
C GLU A 25 10.01 5.27 -4.15
N ASP A 26 9.81 4.70 -5.34
CA ASP A 26 8.52 4.77 -6.02
C ASP A 26 7.44 3.96 -5.29
N ARG A 27 7.81 2.82 -4.70
CA ARG A 27 6.91 2.01 -3.88
C ARG A 27 6.48 2.74 -2.61
N GLU A 28 7.39 3.48 -1.98
CA GLU A 28 7.09 4.32 -0.81
C GLU A 28 6.13 5.47 -1.17
N LYS A 29 6.34 6.12 -2.32
CA LYS A 29 5.46 7.20 -2.82
C LYS A 29 4.05 6.71 -3.17
N LEU A 30 3.91 5.45 -3.61
CA LEU A 30 2.61 4.83 -3.90
C LEU A 30 1.91 4.26 -2.65
N SER A 31 2.63 4.13 -1.54
CA SER A 31 2.07 3.64 -0.28
C SER A 31 1.18 4.70 0.39
N THR A 32 0.31 4.25 1.29
CA THR A 32 -0.43 5.14 2.19
C THR A 32 0.51 6.01 3.01
N THR A 33 0.23 7.30 3.08
CA THR A 33 1.03 8.26 3.85
C THR A 33 0.81 8.09 5.36
N LYS A 34 1.74 8.60 6.18
CA LYS A 34 1.61 8.56 7.65
C LYS A 34 0.31 9.20 8.13
N ARG A 35 -0.10 10.34 7.54
CA ARG A 35 -1.32 11.08 7.94
C ARG A 35 -2.61 10.38 7.53
N GLU A 36 -2.61 9.61 6.44
CA GLU A 36 -3.76 8.82 6.03
C GLU A 36 -3.93 7.58 6.92
N LEU A 37 -2.81 6.94 7.30
CA LEU A 37 -2.83 5.73 8.11
C LEU A 37 -3.05 6.00 9.61
N VAL A 38 -2.34 7.00 10.16
CA VAL A 38 -2.31 7.28 11.59
C VAL A 38 -3.31 8.39 11.92
N GLN A 39 -4.49 7.98 12.40
CA GLN A 39 -5.57 8.91 12.75
C GLN A 39 -5.38 9.59 14.11
N LYS A 40 -4.75 8.90 15.07
CA LYS A 40 -4.41 9.43 16.41
C LYS A 40 -3.12 8.78 16.90
N CYS A 41 -2.20 9.57 17.46
CA CYS A 41 -1.01 9.07 18.15
C CYS A 41 -0.83 9.77 19.48
N SER A 42 -0.62 8.98 20.54
CA SER A 42 -0.24 9.47 21.86
C SER A 42 0.72 8.49 22.54
N PHE A 43 1.78 9.01 23.12
CA PHE A 43 2.71 8.25 23.94
C PHE A 43 2.89 8.94 25.29
N ASN A 44 2.69 8.20 26.39
CA ASN A 44 2.76 8.73 27.76
C ASN A 44 1.91 10.00 27.99
N GLY A 45 0.68 10.00 27.44
CA GLY A 45 -0.28 11.11 27.56
C GLY A 45 0.05 12.36 26.72
N LYS A 46 1.06 12.31 25.86
CA LYS A 46 1.44 13.41 24.96
C LYS A 46 1.19 13.02 23.51
N ALA A 47 0.69 13.96 22.70
CA ALA A 47 0.56 13.77 21.26
C ALA A 47 1.92 13.50 20.63
N CYS A 48 1.99 12.50 19.74
CA CYS A 48 3.21 12.22 18.98
C CYS A 48 3.36 13.19 17.80
N ASP A 49 4.60 13.39 17.37
CA ASP A 49 4.88 13.90 16.03
C ASP A 49 4.85 12.73 15.03
N ILE A 50 4.12 12.90 13.91
CA ILE A 50 3.94 11.88 12.89
C ILE A 50 4.48 12.31 11.52
N GLU A 51 5.27 13.39 11.48
CA GLU A 51 6.00 13.78 10.28
C GLU A 51 7.23 12.90 10.01
#